data_AF-A0A9P7GGN5-F1
#
_entry.id   AF-A0A9P7GGN5-F1
#
_cell.length_a   1.000
_cell.length_b   1.000
_cell.length_c   1.000
_cell.angle_alpha   90.00
_cell.angle_beta   90.00
_cell.angle_gamma   90.00
#
_symmetry.space_group_name_H-M   'P 1'
#
loop_
_entity.id
_entity.type
_entity.pdbx_description
1 polymer ?
#
loop_
_entity_poly.entity_id
_entity_poly.type
_entity_poly.pdbx_seq_one_letter_code
_entity_poly.pdbx_strand_id
1 'polypeptide(L)'
;MPAYSTISRALGNLSTYEGDLIREHASNPDTSGCSQVDNVQNFLIQRDPHIGRENKMNISIAGIYIELDGAGVDPKAFDPEDKRRHLALNLRTQFDMEKLRKLLDYKHIQRIGQMHWVAALINHVPHLAPMKRQVSHQFHTTCARLRIPLHATKVHPMASSGKSETVTTELKDGMLDFSAQMGNQPNDYVRKLTLVGGNELMYEKLLQLKVYMQFHSDAFKRFELLEPTLAGWHTEWTDLSRIYEAHWDSIASQDPSSLGHSAAK
;
A
#
# COMPACT_ATOMS: atom_id res chain seq x y z
N MET A 1 -3.67 14.81 36.00
CA MET A 1 -3.10 14.07 34.85
C MET A 1 -2.61 12.72 35.35
N PRO A 2 -2.95 11.60 34.68
CA PRO A 2 -2.44 10.28 35.06
C PRO A 2 -0.90 10.27 34.99
N ALA A 3 -0.27 9.45 35.83
CA ALA A 3 1.18 9.33 35.84
C ALA A 3 1.69 8.78 34.49
N TYR A 4 2.88 9.21 34.06
CA TYR A 4 3.51 8.74 32.82
C TYR A 4 3.59 7.20 32.77
N SER A 5 3.89 6.56 33.91
CA SER A 5 3.94 5.11 34.03
C SER A 5 2.58 4.44 33.80
N THR A 6 1.48 5.08 34.20
CA THR A 6 0.11 4.62 33.94
C THR A 6 -0.21 4.71 32.45
N ILE A 7 0.10 5.83 31.80
CA ILE A 7 -0.11 6.02 30.35
C ILE A 7 0.72 5.01 29.56
N SER A 8 2.01 4.88 29.88
CA SER A 8 2.93 3.96 29.21
C SER A 8 2.47 2.50 29.34
N ARG A 9 2.01 2.09 30.54
CA ARG A 9 1.45 0.74 30.74
C ARG A 9 0.16 0.53 29.96
N ALA A 10 -0.73 1.53 29.93
CA ALA A 10 -1.97 1.44 29.16
C ALA A 10 -1.68 1.27 27.66
N LEU A 11 -0.73 2.04 27.11
CA LEU A 11 -0.28 1.89 25.71
C LEU A 11 0.36 0.52 25.46
N GLY A 12 1.16 0.01 26.40
CA GLY A 12 1.71 -1.35 26.32
C GLY A 12 0.62 -2.42 26.25
N ASN A 13 -0.40 -2.33 27.11
CA ASN A 13 -1.52 -3.25 27.11
C ASN A 13 -2.35 -3.17 25.81
N LEU A 14 -2.59 -1.96 25.28
CA LEU A 14 -3.26 -1.78 24.00
C LEU A 14 -2.45 -2.39 22.85
N SER A 15 -1.14 -2.20 22.86
CA SER A 15 -0.23 -2.81 21.87
C SER A 15 -0.25 -4.34 21.93
N THR A 16 -0.28 -4.94 23.12
CA THR A 16 -0.45 -6.39 23.28
C THR A 16 -1.79 -6.86 22.74
N TYR A 17 -2.87 -6.17 23.09
CA TYR A 17 -4.23 -6.51 22.63
C TYR A 17 -4.34 -6.45 21.10
N GLU A 18 -3.83 -5.39 20.46
CA GLU A 18 -3.81 -5.29 19.00
C GLU A 18 -2.96 -6.40 18.36
N GLY A 19 -1.82 -6.74 18.96
CA GLY A 19 -1.01 -7.86 18.50
C GLY A 19 -1.73 -9.22 18.60
N ASP A 20 -2.55 -9.43 19.62
CA ASP A 20 -3.36 -10.64 19.76
C ASP A 20 -4.46 -10.70 18.68
N LEU A 21 -5.12 -9.58 18.38
CA LEU A 21 -6.11 -9.50 17.30
C LEU A 21 -5.49 -9.80 15.93
N ILE A 22 -4.33 -9.22 15.63
CA ILE A 22 -3.60 -9.49 14.38
C ILE A 22 -3.28 -10.98 14.28
N ARG A 23 -2.77 -11.60 15.35
CA ARG A 23 -2.43 -13.03 15.37
C ARG A 23 -3.65 -13.91 15.17
N GLU A 24 -4.74 -13.65 15.89
CA GLU A 24 -6.00 -14.39 15.76
C GLU A 24 -6.52 -14.32 14.33
N HIS A 25 -6.56 -13.11 13.75
CA HIS A 25 -7.08 -12.91 12.42
C HIS A 25 -6.16 -13.50 11.34
N ALA A 26 -4.86 -13.20 11.37
CA ALA A 26 -3.93 -13.62 10.32
C ALA A 26 -3.68 -15.13 10.29
N SER A 27 -3.75 -15.79 11.46
CA SER A 27 -3.60 -17.25 11.60
C SER A 27 -4.87 -18.03 11.21
N ASN A 28 -5.99 -17.35 10.97
CA ASN A 28 -7.21 -18.01 10.50
C ASN A 28 -7.11 -18.29 8.98
N PRO A 29 -7.29 -19.54 8.52
CA PRO A 29 -7.28 -19.87 7.09
C PRO A 29 -8.47 -19.30 6.32
N ASP A 30 -9.59 -19.00 7.01
CA ASP A 30 -10.83 -18.54 6.40
C ASP A 30 -10.95 -17.00 6.32
N THR A 31 -9.91 -16.27 6.71
CA THR A 31 -9.84 -14.81 6.64
C THR A 31 -8.80 -14.36 5.61
N SER A 32 -8.84 -13.10 5.21
CA SER A 32 -7.88 -12.48 4.30
C SER A 32 -7.35 -11.19 4.88
N GLY A 33 -6.05 -10.96 4.77
CA GLY A 33 -5.43 -9.71 5.19
C GLY A 33 -4.24 -9.33 4.32
N CYS A 34 -3.88 -8.05 4.40
CA CYS A 34 -2.64 -7.54 3.82
C CYS A 34 -1.88 -6.70 4.85
N SER A 35 -0.57 -6.60 4.66
CA SER A 35 0.28 -5.69 5.41
C SER A 35 0.71 -4.56 4.50
N GLN A 36 0.67 -3.32 4.98
CA GLN A 36 1.33 -2.19 4.33
C GLN A 36 2.52 -1.80 5.19
N VAL A 37 3.71 -1.91 4.62
CA VAL A 37 4.98 -1.58 5.28
C VAL A 37 5.59 -0.38 4.58
N ASP A 38 6.11 0.56 5.35
CA ASP A 38 6.83 1.71 4.80
C ASP A 38 8.00 2.09 5.71
N ASN A 39 8.92 2.87 5.14
CA ASN A 39 10.00 3.44 5.91
C ASN A 39 9.48 4.53 6.85
N VAL A 40 10.10 4.61 8.02
CA VAL A 40 9.86 5.67 8.99
C VAL A 40 11.21 6.27 9.35
N GLN A 41 11.34 7.55 9.07
CA GLN A 41 12.55 8.32 9.28
C GLN A 41 12.28 9.43 10.30
N ASN A 42 13.17 9.55 11.29
CA ASN A 42 13.11 10.63 12.25
C ASN A 42 14.50 11.26 12.39
N PHE A 43 14.61 12.56 12.13
CA PHE A 43 15.85 13.29 12.32
C PHE A 43 16.00 13.71 13.77
N LEU A 44 16.82 12.97 14.52
CA LEU A 44 17.10 13.26 15.92
C LEU A 44 18.11 14.41 16.00
N ILE A 45 17.60 15.59 16.34
CA ILE A 45 18.43 16.77 16.59
C ILE A 45 19.03 16.67 17.99
N GLN A 46 20.35 16.64 18.06
CA GLN A 46 21.09 16.67 19.30
C GLN A 46 21.09 18.09 19.87
N ARG A 47 20.33 18.31 20.95
CA ARG A 47 20.20 19.62 21.59
C ARG A 47 21.27 19.92 22.63
N ASP A 48 21.99 18.88 23.08
CA ASP A 48 23.02 18.98 24.10
C ASP A 48 24.41 18.80 23.47
N PRO A 49 25.21 19.87 23.29
CA PRO A 49 26.48 19.83 22.61
C PRO A 49 27.55 19.18 23.49
N HIS A 50 27.79 17.89 23.28
CA HIS A 50 28.89 17.14 23.88
C HIS A 50 29.68 16.42 22.78
N ILE A 51 30.97 16.20 23.03
CA ILE A 51 31.85 15.47 22.10
C ILE A 51 31.24 14.10 21.79
N GLY A 52 31.14 13.77 20.50
CA GLY A 52 30.59 12.49 20.01
C GLY A 52 29.06 12.42 19.94
N ARG A 53 28.34 13.49 20.26
CA ARG A 53 26.88 13.56 20.05
C ARG A 53 26.57 14.40 18.83
N GLU A 54 26.13 13.73 17.78
CA GLU A 54 25.79 14.35 16.49
C GLU A 54 24.31 14.17 16.19
N ASN A 55 23.79 15.03 15.32
CA ASN A 55 22.48 14.82 14.72
C ASN A 55 22.50 13.50 13.95
N LYS A 56 21.45 12.70 14.08
CA LYS A 56 21.35 11.42 13.37
C LYS A 56 19.98 11.23 12.77
N MET A 57 19.96 10.63 11.58
CA MET A 57 18.73 10.12 11.00
C MET A 57 18.48 8.72 11.56
N ASN A 58 17.43 8.58 12.36
CA ASN A 58 16.92 7.27 12.76
C ASN A 58 16.09 6.73 11.61
N ILE A 59 16.48 5.58 11.07
CA ILE A 59 15.79 4.88 9.99
C ILE A 59 15.19 3.60 10.58
N SER A 60 13.95 3.33 10.23
CA SER A 60 13.19 2.18 10.68
C SER A 60 12.12 1.83 9.65
N ILE A 61 11.42 0.73 9.88
CA ILE A 61 10.23 0.36 9.11
C ILE A 61 9.04 0.21 10.07
N ALA A 62 7.87 0.63 9.62
CA ALA A 62 6.61 0.43 10.33
C ALA A 62 5.59 -0.26 9.42
N GLY A 63 4.71 -1.03 10.05
CA GLY A 63 3.69 -1.79 9.35
C GLY A 63 2.30 -1.50 9.91
N ILE A 64 1.30 -1.66 9.06
CA ILE A 64 -0.09 -1.84 9.46
C ILE A 64 -0.61 -3.14 8.85
N TYR A 65 -1.42 -3.86 9.60
CA TYR A 65 -2.17 -5.01 9.13
C TYR A 65 -3.61 -4.60 8.84
N ILE A 66 -4.17 -5.04 7.72
CA ILE A 66 -5.48 -4.63 7.23
C ILE A 66 -6.32 -5.89 7.01
N GLU A 67 -7.47 -5.96 7.66
CA GLU A 67 -8.46 -7.02 7.40
C GLU A 67 -9.17 -6.75 6.07
N LEU A 68 -9.23 -7.77 5.20
CA LEU A 68 -9.86 -7.69 3.88
C LEU A 68 -11.24 -8.38 3.81
N ASP A 69 -11.68 -9.01 4.90
CA ASP A 69 -12.93 -9.78 4.94
C ASP A 69 -14.16 -8.90 4.68
N GLY A 70 -14.17 -7.68 5.23
CA GLY A 70 -15.26 -6.72 5.01
C GLY A 70 -15.37 -6.25 3.55
N ALA A 71 -14.30 -6.37 2.78
CA ALA A 71 -14.27 -6.04 1.35
C ALA A 71 -14.87 -7.15 0.47
N GLY A 72 -15.33 -8.26 1.06
CA GLY A 72 -15.87 -9.39 0.32
C GLY A 72 -14.80 -10.16 -0.47
N VAL A 73 -13.55 -10.08 -0.02
CA VAL A 73 -12.43 -10.77 -0.63
C VAL A 73 -12.49 -12.25 -0.27
N ASP A 74 -12.50 -13.12 -1.28
CA ASP A 74 -12.50 -14.57 -1.08
C ASP A 74 -11.11 -15.03 -0.59
N PRO A 75 -11.00 -15.70 0.58
CA PRO A 75 -9.75 -16.28 1.06
C PRO A 75 -9.05 -17.20 0.06
N LYS A 76 -9.80 -17.86 -0.83
CA LYS A 76 -9.23 -18.70 -1.89
C LYS A 76 -8.37 -17.93 -2.89
N ALA A 77 -8.55 -16.61 -3.00
CA ALA A 77 -7.69 -15.76 -3.81
C ALA A 77 -6.24 -15.72 -3.29
N PHE A 78 -6.01 -16.13 -2.04
CA PHE A 78 -4.70 -16.19 -1.41
C PHE A 78 -4.12 -17.62 -1.39
N ASP A 79 -4.65 -18.53 -2.21
CA ASP A 79 -4.11 -19.89 -2.33
C ASP A 79 -2.75 -19.89 -3.06
N PRO A 80 -1.65 -20.30 -2.39
CA PRO A 80 -0.35 -20.39 -3.04
C PRO A 80 -0.30 -21.43 -4.17
N GLU A 81 -1.11 -22.49 -4.13
CA GLU A 81 -1.14 -23.50 -5.19
C GLU A 81 -1.83 -22.97 -6.46
N ASP A 82 -2.91 -22.21 -6.30
CA ASP A 82 -3.56 -21.55 -7.44
C ASP A 82 -2.60 -20.59 -8.14
N LYS A 83 -1.81 -19.84 -7.37
CA LYS A 83 -0.74 -19.00 -7.92
C LYS A 83 0.30 -19.81 -8.69
N ARG A 84 0.81 -20.91 -8.11
CA ARG A 84 1.79 -21.77 -8.78
C ARG A 84 1.24 -22.36 -10.08
N ARG A 85 -0.03 -22.78 -10.07
CA ARG A 85 -0.75 -23.27 -11.26
C ARG A 85 -0.75 -22.20 -12.36
N HIS A 86 -1.10 -20.96 -12.03
CA HIS A 86 -1.08 -19.85 -13.00
C HIS A 86 0.33 -19.50 -13.50
N LEU A 87 1.34 -19.56 -12.63
CA LEU A 87 2.74 -19.35 -13.04
C LEU A 87 3.21 -20.44 -14.00
N ALA A 88 2.83 -21.70 -13.77
CA ALA A 88 3.16 -22.82 -14.65
C ALA A 88 2.54 -22.70 -16.04
N LEU A 89 1.36 -22.07 -16.16
CA LEU A 89 0.76 -21.76 -17.47
C LEU A 89 1.57 -20.73 -18.28
N ASN A 90 2.38 -19.91 -17.60
CA ASN A 90 3.29 -18.93 -18.19
C ASN A 90 2.65 -18.02 -19.26
N LEU A 91 1.37 -17.68 -19.08
CA LEU A 91 0.58 -16.89 -20.06
C LEU A 91 1.17 -15.50 -20.33
N ARG A 92 2.00 -14.98 -19.41
CA ARG A 92 2.72 -13.70 -19.58
C ARG A 92 3.63 -13.71 -20.81
N THR A 93 4.19 -14.86 -21.20
CA THR A 93 5.03 -14.94 -22.42
C THR A 93 4.25 -14.68 -23.71
N GLN A 94 2.94 -14.91 -23.67
CA GLN A 94 2.05 -14.66 -24.79
C GLN A 94 1.38 -13.29 -24.69
N PHE A 95 1.68 -12.49 -23.66
CA PHE A 95 1.08 -11.18 -23.48
C PHE A 95 1.69 -10.18 -24.47
N ASP A 96 0.84 -9.47 -25.20
CA ASP A 96 1.24 -8.48 -26.19
C ASP A 96 0.42 -7.19 -26.03
N MET A 97 0.81 -6.16 -26.79
CA MET A 97 0.16 -4.85 -26.74
C MET A 97 -1.30 -4.88 -27.20
N GLU A 98 -1.66 -5.79 -28.10
CA GLU A 98 -3.05 -5.93 -28.55
C GLU A 98 -3.94 -6.52 -27.45
N LYS A 99 -3.42 -7.49 -26.69
CA LYS A 99 -4.08 -8.03 -25.49
C LYS A 99 -4.22 -6.94 -24.42
N LEU A 100 -3.17 -6.17 -24.16
CA LEU A 100 -3.25 -5.03 -23.24
C LEU A 100 -4.33 -4.03 -23.67
N ARG A 101 -4.32 -3.63 -24.95
CA ARG A 101 -5.32 -2.71 -25.51
C ARG A 101 -6.75 -3.23 -25.37
N LYS A 102 -6.95 -4.54 -25.51
CA LYS A 102 -8.26 -5.19 -25.33
C LYS A 102 -8.70 -5.27 -23.86
N LEU A 103 -7.78 -5.29 -22.91
CA LEU A 103 -8.09 -5.23 -21.48
C LEU A 103 -8.53 -3.83 -21.03
N LEU A 104 -8.09 -2.79 -21.74
CA LEU A 104 -8.44 -1.41 -21.45
C LEU A 104 -9.78 -1.03 -22.08
N ASP A 105 -10.76 -0.72 -21.24
CA ASP A 105 -12.02 -0.15 -21.70
C ASP A 105 -11.89 1.37 -21.90
N TYR A 106 -11.34 1.76 -23.05
CA TYR A 106 -11.16 3.17 -23.41
C TYR A 106 -12.47 3.97 -23.38
N LYS A 107 -13.61 3.36 -23.74
CA LYS A 107 -14.91 4.05 -23.69
C LYS A 107 -15.29 4.38 -22.26
N HIS A 108 -15.06 3.45 -21.34
CA HIS A 108 -15.30 3.66 -19.93
C HIS A 108 -14.33 4.69 -19.33
N ILE A 109 -13.03 4.60 -19.65
CA ILE A 109 -12.01 5.56 -19.21
C ILE A 109 -12.35 6.99 -19.68
N GLN A 110 -12.68 7.16 -20.96
CA GLN A 110 -13.10 8.45 -21.52
C GLN A 110 -14.34 8.98 -20.82
N ARG A 111 -15.33 8.12 -20.56
CA ARG A 111 -16.55 8.50 -19.85
C ARG A 111 -16.26 8.96 -18.43
N ILE A 112 -15.42 8.24 -17.68
CA ILE A 112 -14.99 8.66 -16.33
C ILE A 112 -14.32 10.03 -16.40
N GLY A 113 -13.38 10.23 -17.33
CA GLY A 113 -12.68 11.51 -17.50
C GLY A 113 -13.65 12.67 -17.81
N GLN A 114 -14.59 12.46 -18.73
CA GLN A 114 -15.64 13.45 -19.04
C GLN A 114 -16.50 13.78 -17.81
N MET A 115 -16.92 12.76 -17.05
CA MET A 115 -17.73 12.96 -15.85
C MET A 115 -16.98 13.73 -14.75
N HIS A 116 -15.66 13.50 -14.60
CA HIS A 116 -14.83 14.29 -13.67
C HIS A 116 -14.75 15.76 -14.09
N TRP A 117 -14.58 16.06 -15.38
CA TRP A 117 -14.62 17.44 -15.88
C TRP A 117 -15.97 18.13 -15.63
N VAL A 118 -17.08 17.42 -15.89
CA VAL A 118 -18.42 17.94 -15.59
C VAL A 118 -18.59 18.18 -14.09
N ALA A 119 -18.11 17.27 -13.24
CA ALA A 119 -18.16 17.44 -11.78
C ALA A 119 -17.35 18.65 -11.32
N ALA A 120 -16.15 18.86 -11.88
CA ALA A 120 -15.33 20.04 -11.59
C ALA A 120 -16.06 21.34 -11.97
N LEU A 121 -16.67 21.40 -13.17
CA LEU A 121 -17.46 22.55 -13.62
C LEU A 121 -18.66 22.82 -12.71
N ILE A 122 -19.40 21.78 -12.30
CA ILE A 122 -20.55 21.91 -11.39
C ILE A 122 -20.11 22.46 -10.03
N ASN A 123 -18.96 22.03 -9.52
CA ASN A 123 -18.45 22.51 -8.24
C ASN A 123 -17.97 23.97 -8.31
N HIS A 124 -17.49 24.41 -9.47
CA HIS A 124 -16.98 25.78 -9.66
C HIS A 124 -18.07 26.79 -10.08
N VAL A 125 -19.11 26.36 -10.80
CA VAL A 125 -20.17 27.23 -11.32
C VAL A 125 -21.48 26.99 -10.54
N PRO A 126 -21.86 27.89 -9.61
CA PRO A 126 -23.02 27.67 -8.73
C PRO A 126 -24.35 27.42 -9.47
N HIS A 127 -24.52 28.02 -10.65
CA HIS A 127 -25.72 27.84 -11.49
C HIS A 127 -25.93 26.39 -11.97
N LEU A 128 -24.87 25.58 -11.98
CA LEU A 128 -24.95 24.17 -12.36
C LEU A 128 -25.23 23.24 -11.17
N ALA A 129 -25.35 23.76 -9.94
CA ALA A 129 -25.61 22.97 -8.73
C ALA A 129 -26.81 22.00 -8.83
N PRO A 130 -27.93 22.33 -9.52
CA PRO A 130 -29.04 21.38 -9.69
C PRO A 130 -28.64 20.06 -10.37
N MET A 131 -27.58 20.05 -11.18
CA MET A 131 -27.09 18.86 -11.90
C MET A 131 -26.26 17.91 -11.02
N LYS A 132 -25.84 18.34 -9.82
CA LYS A 132 -24.95 17.56 -8.93
C LYS A 132 -25.50 16.17 -8.63
N ARG A 133 -26.82 16.06 -8.41
CA ARG A 133 -27.49 14.78 -8.15
C ARG A 133 -27.41 13.83 -9.33
N GLN A 134 -27.61 14.33 -10.56
CA GLN A 134 -27.55 13.52 -11.78
C GLN A 134 -26.12 13.02 -12.04
N VAL A 135 -25.12 13.90 -11.86
CA VAL A 135 -23.71 13.53 -12.02
C VAL A 135 -23.27 12.50 -10.98
N SER A 136 -23.62 12.69 -9.70
CA SER A 136 -23.38 11.70 -8.65
C SER A 136 -24.03 10.35 -8.99
N HIS A 137 -25.27 10.36 -9.51
CA HIS A 137 -25.95 9.14 -9.94
C HIS A 137 -25.18 8.40 -11.06
N GLN A 138 -24.63 9.12 -12.04
CA GLN A 138 -23.79 8.53 -13.09
C GLN A 138 -22.51 7.88 -12.54
N PHE A 139 -21.89 8.49 -11.53
CA PHE A 139 -20.74 7.88 -10.84
C PHE A 139 -21.09 6.58 -10.11
N HIS A 140 -22.26 6.50 -9.49
CA HIS A 140 -22.70 5.32 -8.76
C HIS A 140 -23.27 4.19 -9.64
N THR A 141 -23.57 4.48 -10.91
CA THR A 141 -24.21 3.55 -11.85
C THR A 141 -23.31 3.28 -13.05
N THR A 142 -23.40 4.12 -14.08
CA THR A 142 -22.75 3.95 -15.39
C THR A 142 -21.22 3.95 -15.32
N CYS A 143 -20.65 4.74 -14.42
CA CYS A 143 -19.20 4.86 -14.27
C CYS A 143 -18.65 3.93 -13.18
N ALA A 144 -19.50 3.21 -12.45
CA ALA A 144 -19.04 2.33 -11.41
C ALA A 144 -18.59 0.98 -11.99
N ARG A 145 -17.37 0.56 -11.66
CA ARG A 145 -16.84 -0.79 -11.95
C ARG A 145 -16.10 -1.32 -10.74
N LEU A 146 -16.05 -2.66 -10.63
CA LEU A 146 -15.33 -3.38 -9.58
C LEU A 146 -15.60 -2.79 -8.19
N ARG A 147 -16.87 -2.50 -7.89
CA ARG A 147 -17.26 -1.86 -6.64
C ARG A 147 -16.96 -2.81 -5.48
N ILE A 148 -16.13 -2.33 -4.56
CA ILE A 148 -15.95 -2.97 -3.26
C ILE A 148 -17.15 -2.59 -2.37
N PRO A 149 -17.74 -3.52 -1.60
CA PRO A 149 -18.76 -3.20 -0.61
C PRO A 149 -18.29 -2.11 0.35
N LEU A 150 -19.17 -1.14 0.63
CA LEU A 150 -18.85 -0.08 1.57
C LEU A 150 -18.84 -0.67 3.00
N HIS A 151 -17.68 -0.65 3.62
CA HIS A 151 -17.47 -1.08 4.99
C HIS A 151 -16.33 -0.26 5.61
N ALA A 152 -16.32 -0.14 6.94
CA ALA A 152 -15.16 0.39 7.63
C ALA A 152 -14.08 -0.68 7.62
N THR A 153 -12.96 -0.39 6.94
CA THR A 153 -11.80 -1.27 6.95
C THR A 153 -11.17 -1.27 8.34
N LYS A 154 -10.96 -2.45 8.91
CA LYS A 154 -10.23 -2.57 10.17
C LYS A 154 -8.74 -2.59 9.90
N VAL A 155 -8.02 -1.73 10.62
CA VAL A 155 -6.60 -1.51 10.47
C VAL A 155 -5.96 -1.62 11.83
N HIS A 156 -4.93 -2.45 11.93
CA HIS A 156 -4.22 -2.75 13.16
C HIS A 156 -2.78 -2.27 13.03
N PRO A 157 -2.30 -1.39 13.94
CA PRO A 157 -0.90 -0.98 13.94
C PRO A 157 0.00 -2.16 14.33
N MET A 158 1.06 -2.37 13.57
CA MET A 158 2.11 -3.34 13.92
C MET A 158 3.22 -2.64 14.71
N ALA A 159 3.95 -3.39 15.53
CA ALA A 159 5.14 -2.87 16.20
C ALA A 159 6.21 -2.56 15.15
N SER A 160 6.77 -1.35 15.22
CA SER A 160 7.84 -0.90 14.31
C SER A 160 9.13 -1.69 14.52
N SER A 161 9.92 -1.85 13.46
CA SER A 161 11.23 -2.50 13.51
C SER A 161 12.33 -1.47 13.25
N GLY A 162 13.37 -1.44 14.09
CA GLY A 162 14.55 -0.56 13.93
C GLY A 162 15.50 -0.97 12.80
N LYS A 163 14.98 -1.68 11.80
CA LYS A 163 15.68 -2.25 10.66
C LYS A 163 15.52 -1.34 9.45
N SER A 164 16.53 -1.27 8.59
CA SER A 164 16.49 -0.49 7.37
C SER A 164 16.02 -1.32 6.17
N GLU A 165 15.06 -0.80 5.41
CA GLU A 165 14.63 -1.40 4.13
C GLU A 165 15.76 -1.42 3.08
N THR A 166 16.72 -0.51 3.18
CA THR A 166 17.82 -0.38 2.21
C THR A 166 18.84 -1.50 2.33
N VAL A 167 18.90 -2.17 3.50
CA VAL A 167 19.85 -3.24 3.82
C VAL A 167 19.11 -4.57 3.79
N THR A 168 19.37 -5.41 2.78
CA THR A 168 18.61 -6.64 2.53
C THR A 168 18.55 -7.60 3.72
N THR A 169 19.63 -7.73 4.50
CA THR A 169 19.64 -8.57 5.70
C THR A 169 18.77 -8.01 6.83
N GLU A 170 18.75 -6.70 6.99
CA GLU A 170 17.89 -6.04 7.98
C GLU A 170 16.43 -6.09 7.55
N LEU A 171 16.15 -5.89 6.26
CA LEU A 171 14.81 -6.07 5.71
C LEU A 171 14.30 -7.50 5.95
N LYS A 172 15.14 -8.52 5.72
CA LYS A 172 14.79 -9.91 6.02
C LYS A 172 14.36 -10.06 7.49
N ASP A 173 15.16 -9.54 8.42
CA ASP A 173 14.85 -9.60 9.85
C ASP A 173 13.55 -8.87 10.16
N GLY A 174 13.32 -7.69 9.56
CA GLY A 174 12.10 -6.92 9.71
C GLY A 174 10.86 -7.65 9.19
N MET A 175 10.96 -8.33 8.04
CA MET A 175 9.86 -9.12 7.49
C MET A 175 9.55 -10.37 8.34
N LEU A 176 10.58 -11.00 8.92
CA LEU A 176 10.38 -12.10 9.87
C LEU A 176 9.71 -11.60 11.16
N ASP A 177 10.08 -10.41 11.64
CA ASP A 177 9.44 -9.78 12.80
C ASP A 177 7.95 -9.48 12.53
N PHE A 178 7.61 -8.84 11.42
CA PHE A 178 6.20 -8.64 11.04
C PHE A 178 5.45 -9.94 10.83
N SER A 179 6.10 -10.97 10.27
CA SER A 179 5.49 -12.30 10.13
C SER A 179 5.18 -12.93 11.49
N ALA A 180 6.09 -12.79 12.46
CA ALA A 180 5.90 -13.24 13.83
C ALA A 180 4.76 -12.50 14.54
N GLN A 181 4.62 -11.19 14.29
CA GLN A 181 3.49 -10.39 14.77
C GLN A 181 2.14 -10.84 14.16
N MET A 182 2.15 -11.42 12.96
CA MET A 182 1.01 -12.10 12.35
C MET A 182 0.83 -13.55 12.82
N GLY A 183 1.65 -14.02 13.76
CA GLY A 183 1.59 -15.38 14.31
C GLY A 183 2.28 -16.43 13.45
N ASN A 184 2.97 -16.04 12.38
CA ASN A 184 3.70 -16.96 11.52
C ASN A 184 5.15 -17.12 12.00
N GLN A 185 5.55 -18.36 12.29
CA GLN A 185 6.87 -18.73 12.76
C GLN A 185 7.44 -19.87 11.90
N PRO A 186 8.76 -20.12 11.93
CA PRO A 186 9.34 -21.29 11.28
C PRO A 186 8.66 -22.59 11.79
N ASN A 187 8.14 -23.39 10.85
CA ASN A 187 7.38 -24.62 11.10
C ASN A 187 5.97 -24.46 11.71
N ASP A 188 5.52 -23.24 11.98
CA ASP A 188 4.18 -22.94 12.50
C ASP A 188 3.64 -21.70 11.78
N TYR A 189 3.09 -21.92 10.58
CA TYR A 189 2.57 -20.85 9.73
C TYR A 189 1.39 -21.35 8.90
N VAL A 190 0.48 -20.43 8.60
CA VAL A 190 -0.64 -20.74 7.70
C VAL A 190 -0.14 -20.70 6.27
N ARG A 191 -0.45 -21.74 5.51
CA ARG A 191 -0.04 -21.85 4.10
C ARG A 191 -0.94 -21.03 3.17
N LYS A 192 -0.95 -19.72 3.37
CA LYS A 192 -1.75 -18.72 2.67
C LYS A 192 -0.84 -17.58 2.21
N LEU A 193 -1.12 -17.00 1.05
CA LEU A 193 -0.40 -15.81 0.60
C LEU A 193 -0.66 -14.65 1.58
N THR A 194 0.32 -13.79 1.78
CA THR A 194 0.19 -12.53 2.51
C THR A 194 0.67 -11.42 1.61
N LEU A 195 -0.24 -10.52 1.24
CA LEU A 195 0.15 -9.35 0.44
C LEU A 195 0.93 -8.39 1.35
N VAL A 196 2.09 -7.96 0.89
CA VAL A 196 2.91 -6.96 1.56
C VAL A 196 3.10 -5.77 0.62
N GLY A 197 2.40 -4.69 0.94
CA GLY A 197 2.45 -3.40 0.26
C GLY A 197 3.64 -2.57 0.71
N GLY A 198 4.16 -1.74 -0.18
CA GLY A 198 5.21 -0.77 0.10
C GLY A 198 5.45 0.20 -1.04
N ASN A 199 6.39 1.13 -0.83
CA ASN A 199 6.95 1.98 -1.87
C ASN A 199 7.72 1.16 -2.94
N GLU A 200 8.19 1.81 -4.00
CA GLU A 200 8.89 1.15 -5.11
C GLU A 200 10.16 0.41 -4.66
N LEU A 201 10.92 1.03 -3.75
CA LEU A 201 12.13 0.43 -3.20
C LEU A 201 11.80 -0.82 -2.38
N MET A 202 10.75 -0.76 -1.56
CA MET A 202 10.33 -1.91 -0.75
C MET A 202 9.90 -3.07 -1.63
N TYR A 203 9.09 -2.79 -2.65
CA TYR A 203 8.66 -3.80 -3.62
C TYR A 203 9.85 -4.48 -4.30
N GLU A 204 10.82 -3.71 -4.80
CA GLU A 204 12.03 -4.25 -5.44
C GLU A 204 12.85 -5.10 -4.46
N LYS A 205 13.05 -4.60 -3.23
CA LYS A 205 13.85 -5.30 -2.21
C LYS A 205 13.20 -6.59 -1.75
N LEU A 206 11.87 -6.65 -1.66
CA LEU A 206 11.15 -7.89 -1.36
C LEU A 206 11.28 -8.91 -2.49
N LEU A 207 11.21 -8.50 -3.76
CA LEU A 207 11.48 -9.39 -4.89
C LEU A 207 12.93 -9.92 -4.85
N GLN A 208 13.90 -9.06 -4.61
CA GLN A 208 15.31 -9.43 -4.45
C GLN A 208 15.49 -10.43 -3.30
N LEU A 209 14.84 -10.19 -2.17
CA LEU A 209 14.88 -11.09 -1.01
C LEU A 209 14.33 -12.48 -1.38
N LYS A 210 13.22 -12.57 -2.09
CA LYS A 210 12.67 -13.85 -2.56
C LYS A 210 13.65 -14.62 -3.45
N VAL A 211 14.36 -13.92 -4.35
CA VAL A 211 15.40 -14.53 -5.19
C VAL A 211 16.55 -15.07 -4.35
N TYR A 212 17.02 -14.34 -3.34
CA TYR A 212 18.11 -14.82 -2.48
C TYR A 212 17.69 -15.99 -1.58
N MET A 213 16.45 -15.98 -1.13
CA MET A 213 15.96 -16.99 -0.19
C MET A 213 15.44 -18.25 -0.91
N GLN A 214 15.36 -18.28 -2.24
CA GLN A 214 14.71 -19.33 -3.04
C GLN A 214 15.23 -20.76 -2.82
N PHE A 215 16.45 -20.92 -2.32
CA PHE A 215 17.07 -22.24 -2.14
C PHE A 215 16.79 -22.88 -0.77
N HIS A 216 16.08 -22.20 0.13
CA HIS A 216 15.61 -22.84 1.36
C HIS A 216 14.56 -23.94 1.05
N SER A 217 14.54 -25.00 1.85
CA SER A 217 13.59 -26.11 1.67
C SER A 217 12.16 -25.73 2.08
N ASP A 218 12.04 -24.90 3.11
CA ASP A 218 10.77 -24.48 3.72
C ASP A 218 10.19 -23.22 3.05
N ALA A 219 8.87 -23.23 2.79
CA ALA A 219 8.19 -22.17 2.06
C ALA A 219 8.20 -20.83 2.79
N PHE A 220 8.09 -20.84 4.12
CA PHE A 220 8.17 -19.64 4.95
C PHE A 220 9.58 -19.03 4.89
N LYS A 221 10.63 -19.85 5.05
CA LYS A 221 12.03 -19.38 4.94
C LYS A 221 12.38 -18.82 3.56
N ARG A 222 11.72 -19.30 2.49
CA ARG A 222 11.88 -18.75 1.13
C ARG A 222 11.11 -17.45 0.87
N PHE A 223 10.30 -16.98 1.83
CA PHE A 223 9.30 -15.93 1.60
C PHE A 223 8.36 -16.26 0.43
N GLU A 224 8.06 -17.55 0.24
CA GLU A 224 7.21 -18.00 -0.86
C GLU A 224 5.78 -17.45 -0.74
N LEU A 225 5.28 -17.43 0.50
CA LEU A 225 3.95 -16.99 0.88
C LEU A 225 3.80 -15.46 0.92
N LEU A 226 4.90 -14.71 1.01
CA LEU A 226 4.87 -13.26 0.95
C LEU A 226 4.68 -12.82 -0.50
N GLU A 227 3.65 -12.05 -0.81
CA GLU A 227 3.46 -11.46 -2.13
C GLU A 227 3.68 -9.95 -2.11
N PRO A 228 4.77 -9.45 -2.71
CA PRO A 228 5.01 -8.02 -2.79
C PRO A 228 3.93 -7.35 -3.65
N THR A 229 3.43 -6.21 -3.17
CA THR A 229 2.49 -5.37 -3.91
C THR A 229 2.99 -3.93 -3.87
N LEU A 230 2.87 -3.21 -5.00
CA LEU A 230 3.13 -1.78 -5.02
C LEU A 230 1.93 -1.08 -4.40
N ALA A 231 2.17 -0.17 -3.45
CA ALA A 231 1.09 0.67 -2.96
C ALA A 231 0.68 1.62 -4.10
N GLY A 232 -0.54 1.46 -4.61
CA GLY A 232 -0.99 2.16 -5.83
C GLY A 232 -0.91 3.69 -5.73
N TRP A 233 -1.01 4.23 -4.52
CA TRP A 233 -0.89 5.67 -4.28
C TRP A 233 0.53 6.20 -4.53
N HIS A 234 1.59 5.40 -4.33
CA HIS A 234 2.95 5.80 -4.74
C HIS A 234 3.06 5.91 -6.26
N THR A 235 2.49 4.93 -6.99
CA THR A 235 2.50 4.96 -8.45
C THR A 235 1.71 6.16 -8.99
N GLU A 236 0.56 6.47 -8.40
CA GLU A 236 -0.24 7.65 -8.74
C GLU A 236 0.53 8.95 -8.44
N TRP A 237 1.15 9.05 -7.26
CA TRP A 237 1.95 10.21 -6.89
C TRP A 237 3.14 10.44 -7.83
N THR A 238 3.84 9.36 -8.19
CA THR A 238 4.98 9.41 -9.13
C THR A 238 4.52 9.89 -10.51
N ASP A 239 3.39 9.39 -11.03
CA ASP A 239 2.87 9.84 -12.33
C ASP A 239 2.39 11.30 -12.30
N LEU A 240 1.71 11.71 -11.23
CA LEU A 240 1.31 13.11 -11.03
C LEU A 240 2.53 14.03 -10.95
N SER A 241 3.55 13.65 -10.17
CA SER A 241 4.79 14.42 -10.05
C SER A 241 5.45 14.60 -11.42
N ARG A 242 5.52 13.53 -12.22
CA ARG A 242 6.03 13.57 -13.59
C ARG A 242 5.24 14.52 -14.50
N ILE A 243 3.91 14.53 -14.39
CA ILE A 243 3.05 15.47 -15.13
C ILE A 243 3.34 16.91 -14.72
N TYR A 244 3.42 17.18 -13.42
CA TYR A 244 3.76 18.51 -12.92
C TYR A 244 5.14 18.95 -13.40
N GLU A 245 6.18 18.13 -13.23
CA GLU A 245 7.54 18.45 -13.69
C GLU A 245 7.61 18.72 -15.20
N ALA A 246 6.83 17.99 -16.01
CA ALA A 246 6.81 18.17 -17.46
C ALA A 246 6.03 19.41 -17.92
N HIS A 247 5.02 19.85 -17.17
CA HIS A 247 4.06 20.89 -17.60
C HIS A 247 4.03 22.15 -16.72
N TRP A 248 4.78 22.16 -15.62
CA TRP A 248 4.96 23.29 -14.73
C TRP A 248 6.25 24.03 -15.06
N ASP A 249 6.17 25.14 -15.81
CA ASP A 249 7.33 26.00 -16.04
C ASP A 249 7.55 26.91 -14.82
N SER A 250 6.61 27.81 -14.55
CA SER A 250 6.69 28.81 -13.49
C SER A 250 5.33 29.49 -13.30
N ILE A 251 5.14 30.07 -12.12
CA ILE A 251 3.94 30.88 -11.80
C ILE A 251 3.86 32.14 -12.70
N ALA A 252 4.99 32.58 -13.27
CA ALA A 252 5.04 33.74 -14.17
C ALA A 252 4.82 33.37 -15.65
N SER A 253 4.58 32.09 -15.95
CA SER A 253 4.41 31.62 -17.32
C SER A 253 3.32 32.40 -18.05
N GLN A 254 3.62 32.84 -19.26
CA GLN A 254 2.64 33.44 -20.17
C GLN A 254 2.04 32.39 -21.12
N ASP A 255 2.53 31.15 -21.09
CA ASP A 255 2.01 30.08 -21.92
C ASP A 255 0.71 29.55 -21.31
N PRO A 256 -0.45 29.75 -21.95
CA PRO A 256 -1.73 29.29 -21.42
C PRO A 256 -1.84 27.76 -21.37
N SER A 257 -0.93 27.02 -22.02
CA SER A 257 -0.86 25.57 -21.94
C SER A 257 -0.02 25.06 -20.75
N SER A 258 0.70 25.93 -20.04
CA SER A 258 1.42 25.55 -18.82
C SER A 258 0.50 25.52 -17.59
N LEU A 259 0.73 24.54 -16.71
CA LEU A 259 0.08 24.49 -15.39
C LEU A 259 0.41 25.72 -14.54
N GLY A 260 1.62 26.27 -14.66
CA GLY A 260 2.05 27.44 -13.89
C GLY A 260 1.27 28.70 -14.23
N HIS A 261 0.95 28.92 -15.52
CA HIS A 261 0.09 30.03 -15.96
C HIS A 261 -1.32 29.91 -15.38
N SER A 262 -1.92 28.72 -15.50
CA SER A 262 -3.29 28.45 -15.07
C SER A 262 -3.46 28.53 -13.55
N ALA A 263 -2.41 28.21 -12.78
CA ALA A 263 -2.43 28.29 -11.32
C ALA A 263 -2.31 29.73 -10.79
N ALA A 264 -1.77 30.67 -11.59
CA ALA A 264 -1.51 32.05 -11.18
C ALA A 264 -2.65 33.03 -11.52
N LYS A 265 -3.65 32.59 -12.29
CA LYS A 265 -4.76 33.39 -12.83
C LYS A 265 -6.08 33.03 -12.16
#